data_AF-A0A0F9P9Q7-F1
#
_entry.id   AF-A0A0F9P9Q7-F1
#
_cell.length_a   1.000
_cell.length_b   1.000
_cell.length_c   1.000
_cell.angle_alpha   90.00
_cell.angle_beta   90.00
_cell.angle_gamma   90.00
#
_symmetry.space_group_name_H-M   'P 1'
#
loop_
_entity.id
_entity.type
_entity.pdbx_description
1 polymer ?
#
loop_
_entity_poly.entity_id
_entity_poly.type
_entity_poly.pdbx_seq_one_letter_code
_entity_poly.pdbx_strand_id
1 'polypeptide(L)'
;MVNNKTEIENQDLEKLIDELKNQNFTLKKKIFELELEISQLKGEVSDSKKEIPDYKQKDIKSNKALEIKSGKEVKKFSKFVKKIKKKEEGMLEEPLTDSPLEEVKQLLRNDQLPILTNKPIVEGTSRRECPACGNTQHKSIYEETDKTHVIMDYPRIYGKKSKCGKCGTEWRVPVILE
;
A
#
# COMPACT_ATOMS: atom_id res chain seq x y z
N MET A 1 9.46 29.26 61.55
CA MET A 1 8.96 27.97 61.00
C MET A 1 9.06 27.87 59.48
N VAL A 2 9.20 28.98 58.73
CA VAL A 2 9.27 28.96 57.25
C VAL A 2 10.63 28.42 56.72
N ASN A 3 11.75 28.72 57.39
CA ASN A 3 13.10 28.33 56.92
C ASN A 3 13.33 26.81 56.83
N ASN A 4 12.78 26.03 57.77
CA ASN A 4 12.98 24.57 57.77
C ASN A 4 12.24 23.90 56.60
N LYS A 5 11.11 24.46 56.16
CA LYS A 5 10.36 23.90 55.02
C LYS A 5 11.13 24.10 53.71
N THR A 6 11.69 25.29 53.51
CA THR A 6 12.51 25.59 52.33
C THR A 6 13.83 24.81 52.30
N GLU A 7 14.42 24.51 53.47
CA GLU A 7 15.62 23.65 53.56
C GLU A 7 15.33 22.20 53.16
N ILE A 8 14.20 21.64 53.60
CA ILE A 8 13.77 20.30 53.22
C ILE A 8 13.49 20.22 51.71
N GLU A 9 12.79 21.22 51.16
CA GLU A 9 12.52 21.31 49.72
C GLU A 9 13.83 21.38 48.89
N ASN A 10 14.83 22.14 49.36
CA ASN A 10 16.14 22.19 48.70
C ASN A 10 16.88 20.84 48.74
N GLN A 11 16.83 20.11 49.86
CA GLN A 11 17.45 18.78 49.95
C GLN A 11 16.79 17.76 49.03
N ASP A 12 15.47 17.83 48.86
CA ASP A 12 14.75 16.92 47.96
C ASP A 12 15.01 17.27 46.48
N LEU A 13 15.14 18.55 46.16
CA LEU A 13 15.58 18.99 44.83
C LEU A 13 17.01 18.52 44.51
N GLU A 14 17.93 18.56 45.48
CA GLU A 14 19.30 18.05 45.29
C GLU A 14 19.32 16.54 45.00
N LYS A 15 18.55 15.73 45.75
CA LYS A 15 18.41 14.30 45.48
C LYS A 15 17.85 14.03 44.09
N LEU A 16 16.84 14.80 43.67
CA LEU A 16 16.25 14.67 42.34
C LEU A 16 17.26 15.01 41.25
N ILE A 17 18.06 16.06 41.43
CA ILE A 17 19.12 16.45 40.50
C ILE A 17 20.14 15.31 40.36
N ASP A 18 20.55 14.68 41.45
CA ASP A 18 21.53 13.59 41.40
C ASP A 18 20.97 12.32 40.76
N GLU A 19 19.70 11.99 41.03
CA GLU A 19 19.00 10.91 40.33
C GLU A 19 18.94 11.18 38.81
N LEU A 20 18.55 12.39 38.40
CA LEU A 20 18.51 12.77 36.99
C LEU A 20 19.89 12.77 36.34
N LYS A 21 20.97 13.11 37.06
CA LYS A 21 22.35 12.99 36.56
C LYS A 21 22.72 11.53 36.32
N ASN A 22 22.38 10.63 37.24
CA ASN A 22 22.65 9.19 37.12
C ASN A 22 21.89 8.57 35.95
N GLN A 23 20.62 8.95 35.77
CA GLN A 23 19.82 8.54 34.62
C GLN A 23 20.43 9.05 33.31
N ASN A 24 20.84 10.32 33.25
CA ASN A 24 21.52 10.87 32.08
C ASN A 24 22.84 10.15 31.77
N PHE A 25 23.62 9.79 32.79
CA PHE A 25 24.85 9.02 32.60
C PHE A 25 24.55 7.63 32.01
N THR A 26 23.53 6.95 32.53
CA THR A 26 23.11 5.63 32.06
C THR A 26 22.59 5.67 30.63
N LEU A 27 21.79 6.69 30.29
CA LEU A 27 21.28 6.89 28.94
C LEU A 27 22.41 7.21 27.95
N LYS A 28 23.37 8.06 28.33
CA LYS A 28 24.55 8.32 27.50
C LYS A 28 25.36 7.06 27.21
N LYS A 29 25.52 6.18 28.21
CA LYS A 29 26.19 4.89 28.01
C LYS A 29 25.44 4.00 27.02
N LYS A 30 24.11 3.90 27.16
CA LYS A 30 23.27 3.13 26.23
C LYS A 30 23.30 3.68 24.80
N ILE A 31 23.29 5.00 24.65
CA ILE A 31 23.42 5.65 23.34
C ILE A 31 24.74 5.24 22.68
N PHE A 32 25.85 5.30 23.42
CA PHE A 32 27.16 4.90 22.90
C PHE A 32 27.21 3.42 22.49
N GLU A 33 26.62 2.53 23.29
CA GLU A 33 26.54 1.09 22.96
C GLU A 33 25.71 0.85 21.68
N LEU A 34 24.56 1.51 21.54
CA LEU A 34 23.71 1.42 20.35
C LEU A 34 24.38 2.01 19.10
N GLU A 35 25.12 3.11 19.23
CA GLU A 35 25.91 3.70 18.14
C GLU A 35 26.97 2.73 17.63
N LEU A 36 27.63 2.00 18.53
CA LEU A 36 28.60 0.97 18.18
C LEU A 36 27.95 -0.19 17.42
N GLU A 37 26.78 -0.67 17.89
CA GLU A 37 26.01 -1.74 17.25
C GLU A 37 25.55 -1.34 15.83
N ILE A 38 25.03 -0.12 15.67
CA ILE A 38 24.66 0.41 14.36
C ILE A 38 25.87 0.46 13.42
N SER A 39 27.04 0.83 13.93
CA SER A 39 28.26 0.85 13.12
C SER A 39 28.68 -0.55 12.65
N GLN A 40 28.54 -1.56 13.51
CA GLN A 40 28.85 -2.95 13.17
C GLN A 40 27.88 -3.50 12.11
N LEU A 41 26.57 -3.36 12.34
CA LEU A 41 25.53 -3.82 11.40
C LEU A 41 25.66 -3.16 10.02
N LYS A 42 26.03 -1.87 9.96
CA LYS A 42 26.30 -1.19 8.68
C LYS A 42 27.47 -1.82 7.92
N GLY A 43 28.52 -2.26 8.62
CA GLY A 43 29.62 -3.01 8.04
C GLY A 43 29.15 -4.33 7.42
N GLU A 44 28.45 -5.15 8.20
CA GLU A 44 27.92 -6.44 7.77
C GLU A 44 26.98 -6.34 6.57
N VAL A 45 26.09 -5.34 6.55
CA VAL A 45 25.22 -5.07 5.39
C VAL A 45 26.04 -4.68 4.16
N SER A 46 27.11 -3.90 4.33
CA SER A 46 27.97 -3.51 3.22
C SER A 46 28.71 -4.70 2.61
N ASP A 47 29.13 -5.66 3.43
CA ASP A 47 29.83 -6.86 2.98
C ASP A 47 28.85 -7.87 2.37
N SER A 48 27.70 -8.10 3.00
CA SER A 48 26.62 -8.93 2.45
C SER A 48 26.13 -8.41 1.09
N LYS A 49 26.12 -7.08 0.89
CA LYS A 49 25.75 -6.47 -0.40
C LYS A 49 26.77 -6.74 -1.50
N LYS A 50 28.07 -6.88 -1.17
CA LYS A 50 29.11 -7.24 -2.15
C LYS A 50 29.05 -8.72 -2.54
N GLU A 51 28.54 -9.57 -1.66
CA GLU A 51 28.41 -11.02 -1.88
C GLU A 51 27.20 -11.42 -2.74
N ILE A 52 26.31 -10.49 -3.08
CA ILE A 52 25.22 -10.73 -4.04
C ILE A 52 25.72 -10.38 -5.45
N PRO A 53 26.11 -11.35 -6.31
CA PRO A 53 26.43 -11.05 -7.69
C PRO A 53 25.19 -10.57 -8.45
N ASP A 54 25.37 -9.55 -9.30
CA ASP A 54 24.36 -8.95 -10.18
C ASP A 54 23.64 -9.98 -11.09
N TYR A 55 22.62 -10.66 -10.56
CA TYR A 55 21.78 -11.58 -11.33
C TYR A 55 20.70 -10.87 -12.18
N LYS A 56 20.79 -9.55 -12.36
CA LYS A 56 19.78 -8.73 -13.05
C LYS A 56 19.95 -8.61 -14.58
N GLN A 57 21.04 -9.12 -15.18
CA GLN A 57 21.32 -8.87 -16.60
C GLN A 57 20.82 -9.93 -17.61
N LYS A 58 20.35 -11.12 -17.18
CA LYS A 58 19.95 -12.18 -18.14
C LYS A 58 18.49 -12.12 -18.61
N ASP A 59 17.56 -11.57 -17.82
CA ASP A 59 16.12 -11.66 -18.12
C ASP A 59 15.61 -10.64 -19.16
N ILE A 60 16.40 -9.62 -19.50
CA ILE A 60 15.97 -8.59 -20.46
C ILE A 60 16.15 -9.06 -21.92
N LYS A 61 17.13 -9.95 -22.20
CA LYS A 61 17.43 -10.37 -23.57
C LYS A 61 16.55 -11.52 -24.08
N SER A 62 16.07 -12.41 -23.21
CA SER A 62 15.23 -13.55 -23.61
C SER A 62 13.79 -13.13 -23.95
N ASN A 63 13.24 -12.13 -23.24
CA ASN A 63 11.86 -11.70 -23.41
C ASN A 63 11.60 -10.93 -24.73
N LYS A 64 12.61 -10.25 -25.27
CA LYS A 64 12.46 -9.50 -26.55
C LYS A 64 12.34 -10.40 -27.78
N ALA A 65 12.78 -11.66 -27.70
CA ALA A 65 12.68 -12.62 -28.80
C ALA A 65 11.31 -13.33 -28.89
N LEU A 66 10.55 -13.38 -27.78
CA LEU A 66 9.24 -14.04 -27.71
C LEU A 66 8.10 -13.16 -28.25
N GLU A 67 8.18 -11.84 -28.11
CA GLU A 67 7.15 -10.91 -28.61
C GLU A 67 7.05 -10.84 -30.15
N ILE A 68 8.13 -11.15 -30.88
CA ILE A 68 8.12 -11.05 -32.35
C ILE A 68 7.35 -12.21 -33.01
N LYS A 69 7.18 -13.35 -32.32
CA LYS A 69 6.48 -14.52 -32.89
C LYS A 69 4.96 -14.47 -32.70
N SER A 70 4.44 -13.84 -31.64
CA SER A 70 2.99 -13.78 -31.37
C SER A 70 2.24 -12.72 -32.21
N GLY A 71 2.94 -11.72 -32.76
CA GLY A 71 2.31 -10.66 -33.58
C GLY A 71 1.80 -11.09 -34.97
N LYS A 72 2.18 -12.28 -35.47
CA LYS A 72 1.76 -12.75 -36.81
C LYS A 72 0.42 -13.50 -36.80
N GLU A 73 -0.03 -14.03 -35.66
CA GLU A 73 -1.26 -14.82 -35.58
C GLU A 73 -2.51 -13.95 -35.34
N VAL A 74 -2.36 -12.82 -34.64
CA VAL A 74 -3.46 -11.90 -34.33
C VAL A 74 -4.07 -11.26 -35.59
N LYS A 75 -3.31 -11.12 -36.68
CA LYS A 75 -3.81 -10.57 -37.96
C LYS A 75 -4.69 -11.54 -38.77
N LYS A 76 -4.67 -12.86 -38.49
CA LYS A 76 -5.56 -13.82 -39.16
C LYS A 76 -6.93 -13.90 -38.50
N PHE A 77 -7.02 -13.69 -37.18
CA PHE A 77 -8.29 -13.78 -36.45
C PHE A 77 -9.25 -12.59 -36.75
N SER A 78 -8.72 -11.38 -36.99
CA SER A 78 -9.57 -10.20 -37.25
C SER A 78 -10.32 -10.24 -38.59
N LYS A 79 -9.85 -11.04 -39.56
CA LYS A 79 -10.53 -11.23 -40.86
C LYS A 79 -11.73 -12.20 -40.77
N PHE A 80 -11.78 -13.05 -39.75
CA PHE A 80 -12.88 -14.01 -39.59
C PHE A 80 -14.12 -13.36 -38.95
N VAL A 81 -13.91 -12.45 -37.99
CA VAL A 81 -15.01 -11.79 -37.23
C VAL A 81 -15.80 -10.79 -38.09
N LYS A 82 -15.20 -10.19 -39.12
CA LYS A 82 -15.91 -9.27 -40.04
C LYS A 82 -16.86 -9.96 -41.03
N LYS A 83 -16.85 -11.30 -41.13
CA LYS A 83 -17.71 -12.04 -42.06
C LYS A 83 -19.06 -12.45 -41.46
N ILE A 84 -19.24 -12.31 -40.15
CA ILE A 84 -20.46 -12.76 -39.43
C ILE A 84 -21.48 -11.62 -39.23
N LYS A 85 -21.08 -10.34 -39.28
CA LYS A 85 -21.96 -9.18 -39.03
C LYS A 85 -22.78 -8.67 -40.24
N LYS A 86 -23.03 -9.48 -41.28
CA LYS A 86 -23.70 -9.03 -42.52
C LYS A 86 -25.01 -9.75 -42.89
N LYS A 87 -25.62 -10.47 -41.95
CA LYS A 87 -26.96 -11.05 -42.09
C LYS A 87 -27.72 -10.80 -40.79
N GLU A 88 -28.45 -9.70 -40.74
CA GLU A 88 -29.65 -9.45 -39.92
C GLU A 88 -29.99 -7.97 -40.03
N GLU A 89 -30.52 -7.60 -41.20
CA GLU A 89 -31.31 -6.39 -41.40
C GLU A 89 -32.65 -6.85 -42.01
N GLY A 90 -33.76 -6.54 -41.34
CA GLY A 90 -35.10 -6.67 -41.90
C GLY A 90 -36.24 -6.73 -40.88
N MET A 91 -37.09 -5.68 -40.89
CA MET A 91 -38.45 -5.54 -40.31
C MET A 91 -38.53 -5.33 -38.78
N LEU A 92 -39.24 -4.35 -38.21
CA LEU A 92 -40.37 -3.51 -38.63
C LEU A 92 -40.45 -2.24 -37.71
N GLU A 93 -41.04 -1.15 -38.18
CA GLU A 93 -41.27 0.13 -37.46
C GLU A 93 -42.52 0.14 -36.54
N GLU A 94 -42.38 0.82 -35.37
CA GLU A 94 -43.28 1.74 -34.61
C GLU A 94 -44.73 1.35 -34.18
N PRO A 95 -45.40 2.07 -33.20
CA PRO A 95 -45.02 3.31 -32.47
C PRO A 95 -45.28 3.37 -30.93
N LEU A 96 -44.60 4.34 -30.29
CA LEU A 96 -44.96 5.25 -29.16
C LEU A 96 -45.75 4.74 -27.92
N THR A 97 -45.21 5.00 -26.72
CA THR A 97 -45.87 5.82 -25.64
C THR A 97 -44.97 6.02 -24.41
N ASP A 98 -44.78 7.30 -24.06
CA ASP A 98 -44.62 7.99 -22.77
C ASP A 98 -43.61 7.55 -21.67
N SER A 99 -42.64 8.44 -21.47
CA SER A 99 -41.80 8.71 -20.28
C SER A 99 -42.66 9.21 -19.09
N PRO A 100 -42.24 9.21 -17.80
CA PRO A 100 -40.97 9.81 -17.35
C PRO A 100 -40.16 9.08 -16.27
N LEU A 101 -38.83 9.14 -16.48
CA LEU A 101 -37.77 9.15 -15.47
C LEU A 101 -38.23 9.62 -14.07
N GLU A 102 -38.11 8.77 -13.04
CA GLU A 102 -37.77 9.24 -11.68
C GLU A 102 -37.19 8.17 -10.70
N GLU A 103 -36.75 7.00 -11.15
CA GLU A 103 -36.31 5.92 -10.21
C GLU A 103 -34.80 5.68 -10.09
N VAL A 104 -33.94 6.43 -10.79
CA VAL A 104 -32.48 6.14 -10.80
C VAL A 104 -31.62 7.15 -10.02
N LYS A 105 -32.22 8.17 -9.38
CA LYS A 105 -31.48 9.20 -8.63
C LYS A 105 -31.33 8.95 -7.12
N GLN A 106 -31.72 7.78 -6.60
CA GLN A 106 -31.65 7.50 -5.15
C GLN A 106 -30.50 6.60 -4.68
N LEU A 107 -29.54 6.21 -5.53
CA LEU A 107 -28.39 5.37 -5.11
C LEU A 107 -27.04 6.12 -5.03
N LEU A 108 -27.04 7.45 -5.08
CA LEU A 108 -25.85 8.30 -4.94
C LEU A 108 -25.89 9.13 -3.65
N ARG A 109 -25.97 8.46 -2.49
CA ARG A 109 -25.74 9.08 -1.16
C ARG A 109 -25.22 8.09 -0.11
N ASN A 110 -24.22 7.29 -0.47
CA ASN A 110 -23.44 6.53 0.52
C ASN A 110 -21.98 6.94 0.45
N ASP A 111 -21.72 8.22 0.74
CA ASP A 111 -20.47 8.60 1.39
C ASP A 111 -20.57 8.21 2.87
N GLN A 112 -19.49 7.62 3.38
CA GLN A 112 -19.27 7.10 4.74
C GLN A 112 -19.82 5.69 4.99
N LEU A 113 -18.92 4.71 5.01
CA LEU A 113 -18.18 4.39 6.23
C LEU A 113 -16.88 3.65 5.88
N PRO A 114 -15.72 4.04 6.42
CA PRO A 114 -14.54 3.19 6.40
C PRO A 114 -14.87 1.95 7.24
N ILE A 115 -14.56 0.78 6.71
CA ILE A 115 -14.65 -0.48 7.45
C ILE A 115 -13.83 -0.29 8.74
N LEU A 116 -14.55 -0.19 9.85
CA LEU A 116 -14.05 -0.03 11.21
C LEU A 116 -13.46 -1.37 11.65
N THR A 117 -12.33 -1.74 11.06
CA THR A 117 -11.51 -2.83 11.57
C THR A 117 -10.45 -2.20 12.45
N ASN A 118 -10.57 -2.44 13.77
CA ASN A 118 -9.68 -1.96 14.84
C ASN A 118 -8.23 -2.47 14.75
N LYS A 119 -7.79 -2.93 13.57
CA LYS A 119 -6.40 -3.31 13.31
C LYS A 119 -5.77 -2.22 12.45
N PRO A 120 -4.68 -1.58 12.92
CA PRO A 120 -3.94 -0.67 12.06
C PRO A 120 -3.49 -1.43 10.81
N ILE A 121 -3.79 -0.88 9.64
CA ILE A 121 -3.28 -1.42 8.38
C ILE A 121 -1.79 -1.04 8.36
N VAL A 122 -0.94 -1.96 8.81
CA VAL A 122 0.49 -1.71 8.97
C VAL A 122 1.18 -1.73 7.61
N GLU A 123 1.76 -0.60 7.21
CA GLU A 123 2.81 -0.56 6.19
C GLU A 123 4.12 -1.01 6.82
N GLY A 124 4.64 -2.13 6.33
CA GLY A 124 5.88 -2.72 6.77
C GLY A 124 6.01 -4.08 6.11
N THR A 125 7.19 -4.65 6.14
CA THR A 125 7.53 -6.01 5.65
C THR A 125 6.68 -7.17 6.22
N SER A 126 5.63 -6.85 6.98
CA SER A 126 4.61 -7.73 7.55
C SER A 126 3.60 -8.25 6.50
N ARG A 127 2.95 -9.38 6.83
CA ARG A 127 1.96 -10.04 5.98
C ARG A 127 0.76 -9.12 5.76
N ARG A 128 0.43 -8.85 4.49
CA ARG A 128 -0.84 -8.22 4.08
C ARG A 128 -2.00 -9.06 4.63
N GLU A 129 -2.80 -8.50 5.52
CA GLU A 129 -4.00 -9.14 6.06
C GLU A 129 -5.24 -8.44 5.49
N CYS A 130 -6.24 -9.23 5.08
CA CYS A 130 -7.52 -8.65 4.69
C CYS A 130 -8.24 -8.10 5.93
N PRO A 131 -8.67 -6.82 5.93
CA PRO A 131 -9.35 -6.23 7.08
C PRO A 131 -10.69 -6.91 7.37
N ALA A 132 -11.42 -7.33 6.34
CA ALA A 132 -12.76 -7.90 6.52
C ALA A 132 -12.78 -9.37 6.98
N CYS A 133 -11.94 -10.23 6.37
CA CYS A 133 -11.97 -11.68 6.65
C CYS A 133 -10.70 -12.20 7.35
N GLY A 134 -9.72 -11.34 7.63
CA GLY A 134 -8.46 -11.73 8.26
C GLY A 134 -7.60 -12.65 7.39
N ASN A 135 -7.83 -12.73 6.07
CA ASN A 135 -7.03 -13.58 5.20
C ASN A 135 -5.57 -13.13 5.22
N THR A 136 -4.67 -14.02 5.65
CA THR A 136 -3.21 -13.82 5.72
C THR A 136 -2.47 -14.40 4.52
N GLN A 137 -3.18 -15.10 3.62
CA GLN A 137 -2.57 -15.70 2.44
C GLN A 137 -2.31 -14.62 1.38
N HIS A 138 -1.05 -14.19 1.29
CA HIS A 138 -0.59 -13.17 0.33
C HIS A 138 -0.91 -13.52 -1.13
N LYS A 139 -0.81 -14.80 -1.52
CA LYS A 139 -1.18 -15.29 -2.87
C LYS A 139 -2.64 -15.04 -3.24
N SER A 140 -3.50 -14.85 -2.25
CA SER A 140 -4.94 -14.57 -2.43
C SER A 140 -5.26 -13.10 -2.19
N ILE A 141 -4.28 -12.20 -2.17
CA ILE A 141 -4.48 -10.75 -2.09
C ILE A 141 -3.83 -10.11 -3.32
N TYR A 142 -4.67 -9.55 -4.18
CA TYR A 142 -4.25 -8.95 -5.44
C TYR A 142 -4.09 -7.44 -5.28
N GLU A 143 -3.13 -6.86 -5.99
CA GLU A 143 -2.91 -5.42 -6.04
C GLU A 143 -3.40 -4.91 -7.40
N GLU A 144 -4.33 -3.96 -7.37
CA GLU A 144 -4.91 -3.34 -8.57
C GLU A 144 -4.66 -1.84 -8.56
N THR A 145 -4.59 -1.24 -9.75
CA THR A 145 -4.50 0.22 -9.89
C THR A 145 -5.86 0.84 -9.58
N ASP A 146 -5.85 1.83 -8.69
CA ASP A 146 -7.05 2.54 -8.29
C ASP A 146 -7.23 3.82 -9.12
N LYS A 147 -8.02 3.72 -10.19
CA LYS A 147 -8.31 4.84 -11.08
C LYS A 147 -9.11 5.97 -10.40
N THR A 148 -9.71 5.72 -9.24
CA THR A 148 -10.47 6.72 -8.48
C THR A 148 -9.57 7.55 -7.56
N HIS A 149 -8.34 7.10 -7.30
CA HIS A 149 -7.37 7.82 -6.50
C HIS A 149 -6.20 8.26 -7.37
N VAL A 150 -6.21 9.51 -7.82
CA VAL A 150 -5.11 10.08 -8.59
C VAL A 150 -4.10 10.69 -7.61
N ILE A 151 -2.88 10.17 -7.60
CA ILE A 151 -1.78 10.70 -6.76
C ILE A 151 -1.18 11.95 -7.43
N MET A 152 -1.05 11.93 -8.76
CA MET A 152 -0.46 13.02 -9.53
C MET A 152 -1.20 13.13 -10.85
N ASP A 153 -1.57 14.33 -11.27
CA ASP A 153 -2.31 14.55 -12.52
C ASP A 153 -1.39 14.55 -13.76
N TYR A 154 -0.15 15.01 -13.63
CA TYR A 154 0.81 15.03 -14.74
C TYR A 154 2.27 14.80 -14.28
N PRO A 155 2.93 13.71 -14.73
CA PRO A 155 2.34 12.56 -15.45
C PRO A 155 1.26 11.89 -14.60
N ARG A 156 0.19 11.39 -15.24
CA ARG A 156 -0.96 10.84 -14.50
C ARG A 156 -0.59 9.54 -13.79
N ILE A 157 -0.53 9.58 -12.46
CA ILE A 157 -0.22 8.45 -11.58
C ILE A 157 -1.44 8.13 -10.73
N TYR A 158 -1.89 6.88 -10.81
CA TYR A 158 -2.97 6.36 -9.99
C TYR A 158 -2.41 5.66 -8.75
N GLY A 159 -3.18 5.70 -7.68
CA GLY A 159 -2.92 4.95 -6.46
C GLY A 159 -3.10 3.44 -6.65
N LYS A 160 -2.82 2.70 -5.59
CA LYS A 160 -2.96 1.25 -5.54
C LYS A 160 -4.02 0.87 -4.52
N LYS A 161 -4.80 -0.15 -4.84
CA LYS A 161 -5.75 -0.79 -3.93
C LYS A 161 -5.47 -2.28 -3.84
N SER A 162 -5.69 -2.87 -2.67
CA SER A 162 -5.61 -4.31 -2.43
C SER A 162 -7.00 -4.93 -2.49
N LYS A 163 -7.11 -6.12 -3.08
CA LYS A 163 -8.34 -6.88 -3.19
C LYS A 163 -8.16 -8.29 -2.65
N CYS A 164 -9.04 -8.71 -1.74
CA CYS A 164 -9.04 -10.08 -1.23
C CYS A 164 -9.70 -11.04 -2.23
N GLY A 165 -8.99 -12.09 -2.63
CA GLY A 165 -9.53 -13.17 -3.44
C GLY A 165 -10.51 -14.09 -2.71
N LYS A 166 -10.59 -14.04 -1.38
CA LYS A 166 -11.55 -14.84 -0.58
C LYS A 166 -12.89 -14.14 -0.41
N CYS A 167 -12.88 -12.91 0.11
CA CYS A 167 -14.11 -12.17 0.43
C CYS A 167 -14.42 -11.02 -0.53
N GLY A 168 -13.55 -10.72 -1.48
CA GLY A 168 -13.74 -9.63 -2.46
C GLY A 168 -13.54 -8.23 -1.92
N THR A 169 -13.28 -8.04 -0.62
CA THR A 169 -13.07 -6.72 -0.02
C THR A 169 -11.91 -6.00 -0.68
N GLU A 170 -12.13 -4.73 -1.00
CA GLU A 170 -11.13 -3.83 -1.55
C GLU A 170 -10.76 -2.79 -0.49
N TRP A 171 -9.46 -2.54 -0.30
CA TRP A 171 -9.00 -1.53 0.65
C TRP A 171 -7.74 -0.83 0.15
N ARG A 172 -7.54 0.40 0.63
CA ARG A 172 -6.31 1.17 0.42
C ARG A 172 -5.43 1.02 1.64
N VAL A 173 -4.13 0.96 1.41
CA VAL A 173 -3.15 1.05 2.48
C VAL A 173 -2.82 2.54 2.63
N PRO A 174 -3.07 3.16 3.79
CA PRO A 174 -2.74 4.55 4.00
C PRO A 174 -1.23 4.72 4.05
N VAL A 175 -0.68 5.54 3.15
CA VAL A 175 0.73 5.96 3.22
C VAL A 175 0.83 6.94 4.38
N ILE A 176 1.51 6.55 5.45
CA ILE A 176 1.83 7.44 6.56
C ILE A 176 3.02 8.28 6.09
N LEU A 177 2.79 9.57 5.83
CA LEU A 177 3.88 10.52 5.60
C LEU A 177 4.42 10.91 6.98
N GLU A 178 5.59 10.36 7.35
CA GLU A 178 6.38 10.79 8.51
C GLU A 178 7.08 12.13 8.26
#